data_AF-A0AAW6XX27-F1
#
_entry.id   AF-A0AAW6XX27-F1
#
_cell.length_a   1.000
_cell.length_b   1.000
_cell.length_c   1.000
_cell.angle_alpha   90.00
_cell.angle_beta   90.00
_cell.angle_gamma   90.00
#
_symmetry.space_group_name_H-M   'P 1'
#
loop_
_entity.id
_entity.type
_entity.pdbx_description
1 polymer ?
#
loop_
_entity_poly.entity_id
_entity_poly.type
_entity_poly.pdbx_seq_one_letter_code
_entity_poly.pdbx_strand_id
1 'polypeptide(L)' 'DMLAPWECLPAAYDALVFGGVLCIYIATVTQMSRTIEAMKNQQKWVAVHAWETTERQWHVEGLSVRPEHSMVGHTG' A
#
# COMPACT_ATOMS: atom_id res chain seq x y z
N ASP A 1 3.87 12.64 0.60
CA ASP A 1 2.88 12.01 1.50
C ASP A 1 1.56 12.76 1.34
N MET A 2 0.47 12.03 1.11
CA MET A 2 -0.85 12.60 0.84
C MET A 2 -1.83 12.11 1.90
N LEU A 3 -2.52 13.06 2.55
CA LEU A 3 -3.56 12.74 3.54
C LEU A 3 -4.81 12.13 2.90
N ALA A 4 -5.09 12.49 1.63
CA ALA A 4 -6.32 12.13 0.92
C ALA A 4 -6.06 11.63 -0.53
N PRO A 5 -5.38 10.49 -0.72
CA PRO A 5 -5.02 10.00 -2.05
C PRO A 5 -6.23 9.74 -2.99
N TRP A 6 -7.42 9.47 -2.44
CA TRP A 6 -8.65 9.30 -3.22
C TRP A 6 -9.06 10.55 -4.01
N GLU A 7 -8.67 11.75 -3.58
CA GLU A 7 -9.01 13.01 -4.25
C GLU A 7 -8.20 13.20 -5.54
N CYS A 8 -7.06 12.52 -5.65
CA CYS A 8 -6.18 12.59 -6.81
C CYS A 8 -6.53 11.58 -7.90
N LEU A 9 -7.44 10.64 -7.64
CA LEU A 9 -7.81 9.59 -8.59
C LEU A 9 -8.29 10.13 -9.96
N PRO A 10 -9.14 11.19 -10.05
CA PRO A 10 -9.54 11.73 -11.34
C PRO A 10 -8.36 12.26 -12.16
N ALA A 11 -7.49 13.06 -11.52
CA ALA A 11 -6.31 13.60 -12.18
C ALA A 11 -5.31 12.51 -12.58
N ALA A 12 -5.14 11.48 -11.74
CA ALA A 12 -4.30 10.33 -12.05
C ALA A 12 -4.84 9.53 -13.24
N TYR A 13 -6.16 9.34 -13.32
CA TYR A 13 -6.80 8.65 -14.44
C TYR A 13 -6.55 9.39 -15.77
N ASP A 14 -6.75 10.71 -15.78
CA ASP A 14 -6.59 11.52 -17.00
C ASP A 14 -5.14 11.61 -17.46
N ALA A 15 -4.17 11.45 -16.54
CA ALA A 15 -2.74 11.46 -16.85
C ALA A 15 -2.22 10.10 -17.37
N LEU A 16 -2.93 9.00 -17.13
CA LEU A 16 -2.49 7.67 -17.53
C LEU A 16 -2.84 7.37 -18.98
N VAL A 17 -1.92 6.68 -19.66
CA VAL A 17 -2.20 6.06 -20.97
C VAL A 17 -3.15 4.86 -20.80
N PHE A 18 -3.77 4.43 -21.90
CA PHE A 18 -4.58 3.22 -21.89
C PHE A 18 -3.74 2.01 -21.43
N GLY A 19 -4.25 1.27 -20.44
CA GLY A 19 -3.52 0.16 -19.81
C GLY A 19 -2.44 0.59 -18.80
N GLY A 20 -2.32 1.88 -18.49
CA GLY A 20 -1.43 2.38 -17.45
C GLY A 20 -1.79 1.84 -16.06
N VAL A 21 -0.78 1.70 -15.20
CA VAL A 21 -0.92 1.17 -13.84
C VAL A 21 -0.73 2.29 -12.83
N LEU A 22 -1.67 2.42 -11.89
CA LEU A 22 -1.55 3.31 -10.74
C LEU A 22 -1.05 2.52 -9.53
N CYS A 23 0.04 2.99 -8.91
CA CYS A 23 0.52 2.49 -7.63
C CYS A 23 0.38 3.61 -6.58
N ILE A 24 -0.14 3.28 -5.41
CA ILE A 24 -0.41 4.24 -4.34
C ILE A 24 0.22 3.70 -3.06
N TYR A 25 1.18 4.43 -2.51
CA TYR A 25 1.71 4.17 -1.17
C TYR A 25 0.78 4.77 -0.13
N ILE A 26 0.31 3.97 0.82
CA ILE A 26 -0.69 4.36 1.80
C ILE A 26 -0.20 4.01 3.20
N ALA A 27 -0.27 4.98 4.12
CA ALA A 27 0.26 4.83 5.48
C ALA A 27 -0.72 4.16 6.46
N THR A 28 -2.03 4.26 6.22
CA THR A 28 -3.03 3.78 7.17
C THR A 28 -4.13 2.96 6.52
N VAL A 29 -4.68 2.00 7.26
CA VAL A 29 -5.78 1.14 6.80
C VAL A 29 -7.03 1.94 6.43
N THR A 30 -7.31 3.03 7.14
CA THR A 30 -8.46 3.90 6.85
C THR A 30 -8.30 4.65 5.53
N GLN A 31 -7.10 5.17 5.24
CA GLN A 31 -6.80 5.76 3.94
C GLN A 31 -6.89 4.72 2.81
N MET A 32 -6.42 3.48 3.06
CA MET A 32 -6.48 2.40 2.08
C MET A 32 -7.92 2.05 1.74
N SER A 33 -8.75 1.84 2.77
CA SER A 33 -10.18 1.57 2.64
C SER A 33 -10.88 2.66 1.81
N ARG A 34 -10.69 3.93 2.17
CA ARG A 34 -11.34 5.05 1.46
C ARG A 34 -10.88 5.18 0.01
N THR A 35 -9.62 4.90 -0.27
CA THR A 35 -9.06 4.93 -1.64
C THR A 35 -9.65 3.83 -2.50
N ILE A 36 -9.69 2.60 -2.00
CA ILE A 36 -10.25 1.46 -2.73
C ILE A 36 -11.74 1.68 -3.02
N GLU A 37 -12.52 2.16 -2.05
CA GLU A 37 -13.94 2.46 -2.26
C GLU A 37 -14.14 3.58 -3.29
N ALA A 38 -13.31 4.63 -3.26
CA ALA A 38 -13.34 5.67 -4.29
C ALA A 38 -13.01 5.12 -5.69
N MET A 39 -12.02 4.23 -5.82
CA MET A 39 -11.71 3.56 -7.09
C MET A 39 -12.88 2.71 -7.60
N LYS A 40 -13.52 1.93 -6.73
CA LYS A 40 -14.70 1.13 -7.10
C LYS A 40 -15.85 2.00 -7.60
N ASN A 41 -16.13 3.11 -6.90
CA ASN A 41 -17.21 4.04 -7.26
C ASN A 41 -17.00 4.71 -8.62
N GLN A 42 -15.75 4.93 -9.05
CA GLN A 42 -15.48 5.50 -10.37
C GLN A 42 -15.74 4.53 -11.53
N GLN A 43 -15.79 3.22 -11.29
CA GLN A 43 -15.96 2.18 -12.31
C GLN A 43 -14.97 2.29 -13.50
N LYS A 44 -13.82 2.92 -13.28
CA LYS A 44 -12.76 3.19 -14.27
C LYS A 44 -11.51 2.33 -14.05
N TRP A 45 -11.42 1.67 -12.89
CA TRP A 45 -10.26 0.92 -12.45
C TRP A 45 -10.57 -0.57 -12.44
N VAL A 46 -9.59 -1.37 -12.86
CA VAL A 46 -9.68 -2.84 -12.90
C VAL A 46 -8.52 -3.44 -12.14
N ALA A 47 -8.67 -4.69 -11.68
CA ALA A 47 -7.64 -5.42 -10.94
C ALA A 47 -7.11 -4.66 -9.69
N VAL A 48 -8.00 -3.93 -9.00
CA VAL A 48 -7.63 -3.22 -7.75
C VAL A 48 -7.25 -4.23 -6.69
N HIS A 49 -6.02 -4.14 -6.20
CA HIS A 49 -5.44 -5.03 -5.19
C HIS A 49 -4.60 -4.22 -4.21
N ALA A 50 -4.62 -4.63 -2.95
CA ALA A 50 -3.81 -4.05 -1.89
C ALA A 50 -3.03 -5.15 -1.17
N TRP A 51 -1.79 -4.83 -0.81
CA TRP A 51 -0.89 -5.73 -0.10
C TRP A 51 0.02 -4.92 0.81
N GLU A 52 0.59 -5.59 1.79
CA GLU A 52 1.62 -5.04 2.67
C GLU A 52 2.84 -5.97 2.67
N THR A 53 4.02 -5.39 2.87
CA THR A 53 5.24 -6.15 3.14
C THR A 53 5.57 -6.04 4.61
N THR A 54 5.85 -7.18 5.20
CA THR A 54 6.32 -7.29 6.58
C THR A 54 7.77 -7.75 6.58
N GLU A 55 8.66 -7.00 7.24
CA GLU A 55 10.05 -7.41 7.47
C GLU A 55 10.23 -7.86 8.92
N ARG A 56 10.87 -9.01 9.13
CA ARG A 56 11.25 -9.52 10.45
C ARG A 56 12.71 -9.93 10.45
N GLN A 57 13.50 -9.25 11.27
CA GLN A 57 14.93 -9.54 11.38
C GLN A 57 15.20 -10.87 12.07
N TRP A 58 16.39 -11.40 11.84
CA TRP A 58 16.91 -12.59 12.50
C TRP A 58 18.02 -12.20 13.48
N HIS A 59 17.95 -12.73 14.69
CA HIS A 59 19.03 -12.68 15.65
C HIS A 59 20.02 -13.80 15.35
N VAL A 60 21.28 -13.44 15.11
CA VAL A 60 22.35 -14.40 14.78
C VAL A 60 23.56 -14.09 15.67
N GLU A 61 23.76 -14.89 16.71
CA GLU A 61 24.92 -14.79 17.61
C GLU A 61 25.39 -16.18 18.05
N GLY A 62 26.57 -16.59 17.57
CA GLY A 62 27.13 -17.92 17.86
C GLY A 62 26.21 -19.06 17.45
N LEU A 63 25.82 -19.91 18.41
CA LEU A 63 24.87 -21.02 18.20
C LEU A 63 23.39 -20.60 18.34
N SER A 64 23.12 -19.33 18.69
CA SER A 64 21.76 -18.80 18.85
C SER A 64 21.30 -18.15 17.54
N VAL A 65 20.46 -18.88 16.80
CA VAL A 65 19.84 -18.42 15.55
C VAL A 65 18.32 -18.49 15.70
N ARG A 66 17.65 -17.33 15.73
CA ARG A 66 16.20 -17.24 15.90
C ARG A 66 15.63 -15.96 15.28
N PRO A 67 14.36 -15.93 14.90
CA PRO A 67 13.70 -14.68 14.53
C PRO A 67 13.67 -13.68 15.69
N GLU A 68 13.67 -12.39 15.39
CA GLU A 68 13.48 -11.36 16.41
C GLU A 68 12.11 -11.49 17.09
N HIS A 69 12.06 -11.21 18.40
CA HIS A 69 10.83 -11.37 19.18
C HIS A 69 9.78 -10.30 18.86
N SER A 70 10.23 -9.08 18.54
CA SER A 70 9.39 -7.97 18.12
C SER A 70 9.59 -7.70 16.63
N MET A 71 8.55 -7.13 16.03
CA MET A 71 8.55 -6.64 14.67
C MET A 71 7.71 -5.38 14.62
N VAL A 72 8.08 -4.48 13.71
CA VAL A 72 7.33 -3.27 13.43
C VAL A 72 6.67 -3.48 12.06
N GLY A 73 5.35 -3.73 12.07
CA GLY A 73 4.58 -4.05 10.86
C GLY A 73 4.22 -2.83 10.00
N HIS A 74 4.71 -1.64 10.35
CA HIS A 74 4.58 -0.46 9.51
C HIS A 74 5.90 -0.20 8.79
N THR A 75 5.83 0.15 7.50
CA THR A 75 6.96 0.64 6.71
C THR A 75 7.03 2.17 6.69
N GLY A 76 6.15 2.85 7.45
CA GLY A 76 6.11 4.30 7.66
C GLY A 76 6.89 4.75 8.90
#